data_AF-A0A224A7S1-F1
#
_entry.id   AF-A0A224A7S1-F1
#
_cell.length_a   1.000
_cell.length_b   1.000
_cell.length_c   1.000
_cell.angle_alpha   90.00
_cell.angle_beta   90.00
_cell.angle_gamma   90.00
#
_symmetry.space_group_name_H-M   'P 1'
#
loop_
_entity.id
_entity.type
_entity.pdbx_description
1 polymer ?
#
loop_
_entity_poly.entity_id
_entity_poly.type
_entity_poly.pdbx_seq_one_letter_code
_entity_poly.pdbx_strand_id
1 'polypeptide(L)'
;MTNLIKHKRVEFTELFYDLVLVFAISKTTALIHHLHNGILTWSSLFDFFMSLLVLVNSWMIQTVYTNCYGKNSLFNMVIMFINMGLLLFISNMIGHDWQLYFHSFCLAVGTLTLTLFFQYLVEYYRQSTDTINRKSIKGFLWMTGLRTFGVYLAALLPINLGIYVFRSQYLPYLYYAHNHDS
;
A
#
# COMPACT_ATOMS: atom_id res chain seq x y z
N MET A 1 19.78 33.11 16.34
CA MET A 1 19.19 31.81 16.69
C MET A 1 19.31 30.90 15.48
N THR A 2 20.29 30.01 15.46
CA THR A 2 20.45 29.01 14.39
C THR A 2 19.47 27.87 14.67
N ASN A 3 18.41 27.79 13.86
CA ASN A 3 17.59 26.58 13.80
C ASN A 3 18.49 25.45 13.30
N LEU A 4 18.99 24.61 14.22
CA LEU A 4 19.61 23.34 13.88
C LEU A 4 18.53 22.50 13.20
N ILE A 5 18.57 22.45 11.87
CA ILE A 5 17.77 21.50 11.09
C ILE A 5 18.23 20.11 11.54
N LYS A 6 17.45 19.52 12.46
CA LYS A 6 17.73 18.20 13.00
C LYS A 6 17.34 17.20 11.92
N HIS A 7 18.31 16.78 11.10
CA HIS A 7 18.09 15.73 10.12
C HIS A 7 17.62 14.48 10.84
N LYS A 8 16.40 14.03 10.53
CA LYS A 8 15.91 12.72 10.93
C LYS A 8 16.82 11.68 10.26
N ARG A 9 17.43 10.80 11.06
CA ARG A 9 18.20 9.68 10.52
C ARG A 9 17.22 8.75 9.81
N VAL A 10 17.46 8.47 8.54
CA VAL A 10 16.69 7.45 7.80
C VAL A 10 16.97 6.11 8.46
N GLU A 11 15.91 5.40 8.83
CA GLU A 11 16.02 4.11 9.49
C GLU A 11 16.33 3.03 8.44
N PHE A 12 17.17 2.05 8.79
CA PHE A 12 17.58 0.98 7.86
C PHE A 12 16.37 0.15 7.36
N THR A 13 15.33 0.01 8.19
CA THR A 13 14.08 -0.67 7.82
C THR A 13 13.26 0.10 6.79
N GLU A 14 13.32 1.43 6.78
CA GLU A 14 12.68 2.27 5.77
C GLU A 14 13.36 2.08 4.42
N LEU A 15 14.70 2.15 4.40
CA LEU A 15 15.49 1.92 3.20
C LEU A 15 15.25 0.52 2.60
N PHE A 16 15.18 -0.51 3.45
CA PHE A 16 14.92 -1.87 2.99
C PHE A 16 13.51 -2.03 2.44
N TYR A 17 12.53 -1.31 2.99
CA TYR A 17 11.15 -1.32 2.50
C TYR A 17 11.06 -0.72 1.10
N ASP A 18 11.75 0.41 0.88
CA ASP A 18 11.85 1.05 -0.43
C ASP A 18 12.50 0.14 -1.47
N LEU A 19 13.54 -0.61 -1.08
CA LEU A 19 14.18 -1.58 -1.98
C LEU A 19 13.20 -2.69 -2.40
N VAL A 20 12.44 -3.25 -1.44
CA VAL A 20 11.42 -4.27 -1.73
C VAL A 20 10.34 -3.72 -2.65
N LEU A 21 9.94 -2.46 -2.48
CA LEU A 21 9.00 -1.80 -3.39
C LEU A 21 9.57 -1.68 -4.80
N VAL A 22 10.79 -1.17 -4.96
CA VAL A 22 11.43 -0.99 -6.28
C VAL A 22 11.56 -2.35 -6.97
N PHE A 23 11.89 -3.40 -6.23
CA PHE A 23 11.85 -4.77 -6.74
C PHE A 23 10.45 -5.23 -7.16
N ALA A 24 9.42 -4.96 -6.36
CA ALA A 24 8.05 -5.29 -6.73
C ALA A 24 7.61 -4.56 -8.01
N ILE A 25 7.95 -3.27 -8.15
CA ILE A 25 7.68 -2.47 -9.35
C ILE A 25 8.45 -3.04 -10.56
N SER A 26 9.71 -3.44 -10.41
CA SER A 26 10.46 -4.02 -11.53
C SER A 26 9.87 -5.36 -12.00
N LYS A 27 9.17 -6.09 -11.12
CA LYS A 27 8.41 -7.29 -11.51
C LYS A 27 7.13 -6.93 -12.26
N THR A 28 6.44 -5.83 -11.92
CA THR A 28 5.22 -5.43 -12.63
C THR A 28 5.49 -4.98 -14.06
N THR A 29 6.68 -4.46 -14.38
CA THR A 29 7.04 -4.08 -15.76
C THR A 29 7.07 -5.29 -16.71
N ALA A 30 7.22 -6.51 -16.19
CA ALA A 30 7.10 -7.74 -16.97
C ALA A 30 5.72 -7.89 -17.65
N LEU A 31 4.67 -7.28 -17.09
CA LEU A 31 3.32 -7.25 -17.68
C LEU A 31 3.27 -6.47 -19.02
N ILE A 32 4.19 -5.51 -19.21
CA ILE A 32 4.30 -4.72 -20.44
C ILE A 32 5.36 -5.32 -21.38
N HIS A 33 6.42 -5.93 -20.82
CA HIS A 33 7.52 -6.48 -21.61
C HIS A 33 7.19 -7.80 -22.33
N HIS A 34 6.28 -8.63 -21.80
CA HIS A 34 5.84 -9.85 -22.49
C HIS A 34 4.76 -9.56 -23.53
N LEU A 35 5.22 -8.99 -24.64
CA LEU A 35 4.45 -8.67 -25.82
C LEU A 35 4.06 -9.96 -26.56
N HIS A 36 2.86 -10.49 -26.29
CA HIS A 36 2.30 -11.57 -27.12
C HIS A 36 2.12 -11.00 -28.55
N ASN A 37 2.91 -11.47 -29.51
CA ASN A 37 2.94 -11.02 -30.92
C ASN A 37 3.42 -9.58 -31.18
N GLY A 38 4.16 -8.96 -30.28
CA GLY A 38 4.71 -7.62 -30.53
C GLY A 38 3.70 -6.47 -30.36
N ILE A 39 2.47 -6.74 -29.90
CA ILE A 39 1.42 -5.74 -29.69
C ILE A 39 1.09 -5.59 -28.20
N LEU A 40 1.17 -4.35 -27.72
CA LEU A 40 0.77 -3.98 -26.37
C LEU A 40 -0.76 -3.93 -26.28
N THR A 41 -1.37 -4.80 -25.47
CA THR A 41 -2.83 -4.76 -25.29
C THR A 41 -3.23 -3.70 -24.26
N TRP A 42 -4.38 -3.06 -24.49
CA TRP A 42 -4.96 -2.11 -23.53
C TRP A 42 -5.25 -2.75 -22.17
N SER A 43 -5.57 -4.05 -22.14
CA SER A 43 -5.78 -4.80 -20.89
C SER A 43 -4.49 -4.91 -20.07
N SER A 44 -3.38 -5.29 -20.70
CA SER A 44 -2.07 -5.41 -20.01
C SER A 44 -1.58 -4.07 -19.46
N LEU A 45 -1.82 -2.97 -20.21
CA LEU A 45 -1.52 -1.62 -19.74
C LEU A 45 -2.34 -1.25 -18.49
N PHE A 46 -3.63 -1.59 -18.49
CA PHE A 46 -4.50 -1.32 -17.36
C PHE A 46 -4.13 -2.15 -16.12
N ASP A 47 -3.80 -3.43 -16.31
CA ASP A 47 -3.34 -4.33 -15.23
C ASP A 47 -2.01 -3.84 -14.65
N PHE A 48 -1.09 -3.36 -15.49
CA PHE A 48 0.13 -2.70 -15.03
C PHE A 48 -0.16 -1.44 -14.20
N PHE A 49 -1.02 -0.55 -14.70
CA PHE A 49 -1.37 0.68 -13.99
C PHE A 49 -2.02 0.38 -12.63
N MET A 50 -2.94 -0.59 -12.59
CA MET A 50 -3.56 -1.04 -11.35
C MET A 50 -2.55 -1.66 -10.38
N SER A 51 -1.60 -2.45 -10.88
CA SER A 51 -0.53 -3.02 -10.07
C SER A 51 0.37 -1.93 -9.46
N LEU A 52 0.78 -0.93 -10.26
CA LEU A 52 1.50 0.24 -9.77
C LEU A 52 0.69 1.02 -8.73
N LEU A 53 -0.59 1.26 -9.00
CA LEU A 53 -1.48 1.98 -8.10
C LEU A 53 -1.54 1.32 -6.73
N VAL A 54 -1.66 -0.01 -6.66
CA VAL A 54 -1.67 -0.80 -5.42
C VAL A 54 -0.34 -0.68 -4.69
N LEU A 55 0.78 -0.88 -5.38
CA LEU A 55 2.13 -0.84 -4.78
C LEU A 55 2.46 0.56 -4.25
N VAL A 56 2.27 1.60 -5.07
CA VAL A 56 2.55 3.00 -4.71
C VAL A 56 1.63 3.49 -3.60
N ASN A 57 0.34 3.11 -3.60
CA ASN A 57 -0.55 3.47 -2.49
C ASN A 57 -0.09 2.86 -1.17
N SER A 58 0.29 1.59 -1.21
CA SER A 58 0.76 0.85 -0.04
C SER A 58 2.05 1.47 0.50
N TRP A 59 2.97 1.81 -0.39
CA TRP A 59 4.19 2.53 -0.04
C TRP A 59 3.92 3.92 0.51
N MET A 60 3.10 4.73 -0.15
CA MET A 60 2.78 6.10 0.28
C MET A 60 2.24 6.11 1.72
N ILE A 61 1.29 5.22 2.04
CA ILE A 61 0.73 5.13 3.40
C ILE A 61 1.82 4.69 4.40
N GLN A 62 2.63 3.69 4.06
CA GLN A 62 3.74 3.25 4.93
C GLN A 62 4.75 4.37 5.16
N THR A 63 5.15 5.09 4.12
CA THR A 63 6.14 6.17 4.16
C THR A 63 5.63 7.38 4.92
N VAL A 64 4.35 7.75 4.78
CA VAL A 64 3.74 8.79 5.63
C VAL A 64 3.77 8.35 7.09
N TYR A 65 3.43 7.09 7.38
CA TYR A 65 3.48 6.58 8.74
C TYR A 65 4.89 6.61 9.34
N THR A 66 5.89 6.06 8.63
CA THR A 66 7.28 6.04 9.11
C THR A 66 7.84 7.44 9.25
N ASN A 67 7.50 8.35 8.34
CA ASN A 67 7.97 9.74 8.39
C ASN A 67 7.41 10.51 9.57
N CYS A 68 6.10 10.45 9.80
CA CYS A 68 5.43 11.21 10.84
C CYS A 68 5.51 10.56 12.24
N TYR A 69 5.49 9.23 12.32
CA TYR A 69 5.26 8.50 13.58
C TYR A 69 6.30 7.42 13.89
N GLY A 70 7.17 7.10 12.91
CA GLY A 70 8.20 6.08 12.99
C GLY A 70 9.24 6.37 14.06
N LYS A 71 8.90 6.09 15.32
CA LYS A 71 9.87 5.77 16.37
C LYS A 71 10.33 4.33 16.14
N ASN A 72 11.60 4.04 16.36
CA ASN A 72 12.22 2.72 16.20
C ASN A 72 11.74 1.75 17.32
N SER A 73 10.43 1.49 17.35
CA SER A 73 9.76 0.56 18.24
C SER A 73 9.76 -0.82 17.60
N LEU A 74 9.99 -1.86 18.41
CA LEU A 74 9.94 -3.26 17.96
C LEU A 74 8.64 -3.58 17.20
N PHE A 75 7.51 -3.01 17.64
CA PHE A 75 6.23 -3.18 16.96
C PHE A 75 6.26 -2.67 15.51
N ASN A 76 6.80 -1.47 15.30
CA ASN A 76 6.90 -0.89 13.96
C ASN A 76 7.83 -1.70 13.06
N MET A 77 8.97 -2.14 13.61
CA MET A 77 9.93 -2.96 12.89
C MET A 77 9.32 -4.30 12.43
N VAL A 78 8.63 -5.01 13.33
CA VAL A 78 7.98 -6.29 12.99
C VAL A 78 6.90 -6.11 11.93
N ILE A 79 6.05 -5.09 12.05
CA ILE A 79 5.03 -4.83 11.03
C ILE A 79 5.66 -4.48 9.69
N MET A 80 6.70 -3.64 9.66
CA MET A 80 7.41 -3.33 8.42
C MET A 80 7.99 -4.58 7.76
N PHE A 81 8.56 -5.50 8.56
CA PHE A 81 9.07 -6.78 8.06
C PHE A 81 7.97 -7.66 7.46
N ILE A 82 6.82 -7.74 8.13
CA ILE A 82 5.63 -8.45 7.60
C ILE A 82 5.18 -7.81 6.29
N ASN A 83 5.12 -6.49 6.22
CA ASN A 83 4.71 -5.76 5.01
C ASN A 83 5.67 -5.99 3.85
N MET A 84 6.97 -6.07 4.10
CA MET A 84 7.96 -6.45 3.08
C MET A 84 7.71 -7.86 2.54
N GLY A 85 7.50 -8.84 3.43
CA GLY A 85 7.17 -10.21 3.03
C GLY A 85 5.89 -10.27 2.19
N LEU A 86 4.86 -9.53 2.58
CA LEU A 86 3.61 -9.40 1.82
C LEU A 86 3.84 -8.73 0.46
N LEU A 87 4.64 -7.68 0.36
CA LEU A 87 4.97 -7.04 -0.91
C LEU A 87 5.69 -7.99 -1.87
N LEU A 88 6.63 -8.80 -1.38
CA LEU A 88 7.30 -9.82 -2.18
C LEU A 88 6.33 -10.92 -2.62
N PHE A 89 5.41 -11.31 -1.74
CA PHE A 89 4.39 -12.29 -2.07
C PHE A 89 3.42 -11.77 -3.14
N ILE A 90 2.95 -10.52 -2.98
CA ILE A 90 2.11 -9.80 -3.94
C ILE A 90 2.80 -9.67 -5.30
N SER A 91 4.08 -9.28 -5.32
CA SER A 91 4.82 -9.07 -6.58
C SER A 91 4.99 -10.35 -7.40
N ASN A 92 5.01 -11.52 -6.75
CA ASN A 92 5.05 -12.80 -7.45
C ASN A 92 3.68 -13.21 -8.03
N MET A 93 2.57 -12.67 -7.53
CA MET A 93 1.22 -12.91 -8.07
C MET A 93 0.86 -11.98 -9.22
N ILE A 94 1.57 -10.85 -9.35
CA ILE A 94 1.42 -9.91 -10.46
C ILE A 94 2.15 -10.50 -11.68
N GLY A 95 1.42 -11.27 -12.49
CA GLY A 95 1.94 -11.95 -13.69
C GLY A 95 0.86 -12.16 -14.74
N HIS A 96 1.15 -12.95 -15.79
CA HIS A 96 0.21 -13.18 -16.89
C HIS A 96 -1.09 -13.86 -16.41
N ASP A 97 -0.96 -14.85 -15.52
CA ASP A 97 -2.09 -15.62 -14.99
C ASP A 97 -2.62 -15.07 -13.65
N TRP A 98 -2.50 -13.76 -13.42
CA TRP A 98 -2.87 -13.12 -12.15
C TRP A 98 -4.32 -13.40 -11.74
N GLN A 99 -5.21 -13.65 -12.71
CA GLN A 99 -6.61 -13.98 -12.47
C GLN A 99 -6.77 -15.27 -11.64
N LEU A 100 -5.91 -16.27 -11.84
CA LEU A 100 -5.91 -17.50 -11.04
C LEU A 100 -5.57 -17.22 -9.57
N TYR A 101 -4.73 -16.21 -9.35
CA TYR A 101 -4.28 -15.79 -8.03
C TYR A 101 -5.14 -14.69 -7.42
N PHE A 102 -6.25 -14.27 -8.07
CA PHE A 102 -7.02 -13.09 -7.65
C PHE A 102 -7.42 -13.12 -6.17
N HIS A 103 -7.96 -14.25 -5.69
CA HIS A 103 -8.37 -14.38 -4.30
C HIS A 103 -7.19 -14.28 -3.33
N SER A 104 -6.09 -14.99 -3.63
CA SER A 104 -4.87 -14.95 -2.82
C SER A 104 -4.22 -13.56 -2.83
N PHE A 105 -4.26 -12.89 -3.98
CA PHE A 105 -3.80 -11.51 -4.15
C PHE A 105 -4.63 -10.55 -3.29
N CYS A 106 -5.96 -10.63 -3.34
CA CYS A 106 -6.83 -9.82 -2.49
C CYS A 106 -6.59 -10.10 -0.99
N LEU A 107 -6.39 -11.36 -0.59
CA LEU A 107 -6.06 -11.68 0.80
C LEU A 107 -4.71 -11.07 1.22
N ALA A 108 -3.68 -11.16 0.38
CA ALA A 108 -2.38 -10.58 0.67
C ALA A 108 -2.42 -9.05 0.76
N VAL A 109 -3.10 -8.39 -0.19
CA VAL A 109 -3.31 -6.94 -0.20
C VAL A 109 -4.16 -6.50 1.00
N GLY A 110 -5.22 -7.24 1.31
CA GLY A 110 -6.07 -6.99 2.48
C GLY A 110 -5.32 -7.14 3.80
N THR A 111 -4.41 -8.12 3.88
CA THR A 111 -3.53 -8.30 5.04
C THR A 111 -2.54 -7.14 5.15
N LEU A 112 -1.95 -6.70 4.04
CA LEU A 112 -1.05 -5.55 4.00
C LEU A 112 -1.75 -4.26 4.43
N THR A 113 -3.00 -4.04 4.01
CA THR A 113 -3.74 -2.84 4.45
C THR A 113 -4.21 -2.96 5.89
N LEU A 114 -4.47 -4.18 6.37
CA LEU A 114 -4.83 -4.46 7.76
C LEU A 114 -3.66 -4.19 8.72
N THR A 115 -2.43 -4.59 8.36
CA THR A 115 -1.24 -4.31 9.19
C THR A 115 -0.97 -2.81 9.30
N LEU A 116 -1.15 -2.06 8.20
CA LEU A 116 -1.11 -0.59 8.20
C LEU A 116 -2.22 0.00 9.09
N PHE A 117 -3.45 -0.52 8.98
CA PHE A 117 -4.55 -0.11 9.85
C PHE A 117 -4.20 -0.27 11.33
N PHE A 118 -3.60 -1.41 11.71
CA PHE A 118 -3.15 -1.63 13.09
C PHE A 118 -2.03 -0.68 13.51
N GLN A 119 -1.07 -0.34 12.62
CA GLN A 119 -0.05 0.67 12.90
C GLN A 119 -0.66 2.03 13.26
N TYR A 120 -1.63 2.49 12.45
CA TYR A 120 -2.35 3.74 12.71
C TYR A 120 -3.25 3.65 13.95
N LEU A 121 -3.90 2.52 14.19
CA LEU A 121 -4.74 2.28 15.36
C LEU A 121 -3.92 2.37 16.66
N VAL A 122 -2.77 1.70 16.72
CA VAL A 122 -1.87 1.75 17.88
C VAL A 122 -1.38 3.17 18.12
N GLU A 123 -1.00 3.88 17.05
CA GLU A 123 -0.54 5.27 17.16
C GLU A 123 -1.65 6.24 17.62
N TYR A 124 -2.91 5.98 17.23
CA TYR A 124 -4.07 6.77 17.65
C TYR A 124 -4.34 6.71 19.16
N TYR A 125 -4.08 5.56 19.79
CA TYR A 125 -4.21 5.36 21.23
C TYR A 125 -2.97 5.73 22.03
N ARG A 126 -1.86 6.07 21.37
CA ARG A 126 -0.64 6.50 22.05
C ARG A 126 -0.87 7.85 22.73
N GLN A 127 -0.64 7.90 24.05
CA GLN A 127 -0.93 9.08 24.89
C GLN A 127 -0.11 10.33 24.50
N SER A 128 1.03 10.15 23.83
CA SER A 128 1.92 11.24 23.41
C SER A 128 1.52 11.90 22.07
N THR A 129 0.36 11.57 21.50
CA THR A 129 -0.04 12.04 20.18
C THR A 129 -0.75 13.38 20.28
N ASP A 130 -0.14 14.43 19.71
CA ASP A 130 -0.72 15.78 19.67
C ASP A 130 -2.06 15.82 18.91
N THR A 131 -2.91 16.78 19.27
CA THR A 131 -4.28 16.94 18.76
C THR A 131 -4.36 17.09 17.24
N ILE A 132 -3.39 17.78 16.64
CA ILE A 132 -3.29 17.97 15.18
C ILE A 132 -2.97 16.63 14.48
N ASN A 133 -1.96 15.91 14.98
CA ASN A 133 -1.59 14.58 14.46
C ASN A 133 -2.73 13.58 14.58
N ARG A 134 -3.52 13.67 15.66
CA ARG A 134 -4.64 12.77 15.91
C ARG A 134 -5.75 12.90 14.86
N LYS A 135 -5.97 14.10 14.31
CA LYS A 135 -6.93 14.33 13.21
C LYS A 135 -6.45 13.65 11.92
N SER A 136 -5.17 13.82 11.57
CA SER A 136 -4.56 13.17 10.39
C SER A 136 -4.57 11.65 10.52
N ILE A 137 -4.19 11.11 11.69
CA ILE A 137 -4.23 9.67 11.98
C ILE A 137 -5.66 9.13 11.81
N LYS A 138 -6.68 9.83 12.29
CA LYS A 138 -8.08 9.41 12.13
C LYS A 138 -8.48 9.29 10.66
N GLY A 139 -8.02 10.21 9.81
CA GLY A 139 -8.24 10.15 8.36
C GLY A 139 -7.62 8.89 7.74
N PHE A 140 -6.34 8.64 8.01
CA PHE A 140 -5.64 7.43 7.53
C PHE A 140 -6.24 6.14 8.09
N LEU A 141 -6.72 6.14 9.33
CA LEU A 141 -7.36 4.99 9.97
C LEU A 141 -8.70 4.65 9.31
N TRP A 142 -9.52 5.66 9.03
CA TRP A 142 -10.77 5.47 8.28
C TRP A 142 -10.50 4.92 6.87
N MET A 143 -9.55 5.54 6.19
CA MET A 143 -9.15 5.21 4.83
C MET A 143 -8.60 3.77 4.72
N THR A 144 -7.67 3.39 5.60
CA THR A 144 -7.10 2.02 5.63
C THR A 144 -8.11 0.98 6.10
N GLY A 145 -9.01 1.33 7.03
CA GLY A 145 -10.08 0.46 7.49
C GLY A 145 -11.09 0.14 6.39
N LEU A 146 -11.58 1.18 5.68
CA LEU A 146 -12.50 1.02 4.56
C LEU A 146 -11.88 0.17 3.45
N ARG A 147 -10.63 0.44 3.07
CA ARG A 147 -9.90 -0.33 2.07
C ARG A 147 -9.78 -1.80 2.48
N THR A 148 -9.39 -2.07 3.72
CA THR A 148 -9.23 -3.43 4.23
C THR A 148 -10.53 -4.21 4.14
N PHE A 149 -11.65 -3.60 4.59
CA PHE A 149 -12.97 -4.20 4.47
C PHE A 149 -13.35 -4.48 3.01
N GLY A 150 -13.19 -3.49 2.12
CA GLY A 150 -13.54 -3.62 0.71
C GLY A 150 -12.69 -4.65 -0.05
N VAL A 151 -11.39 -4.75 0.25
CA VAL A 151 -10.50 -5.74 -0.36
C VAL A 151 -10.81 -7.15 0.13
N TYR A 152 -11.09 -7.35 1.41
CA TYR A 152 -11.55 -8.66 1.90
C TYR A 152 -12.91 -9.05 1.32
N LEU A 153 -13.84 -8.09 1.19
CA LEU A 153 -15.10 -8.34 0.50
C LEU A 153 -14.88 -8.77 -0.96
N ALA A 154 -13.95 -8.12 -1.67
CA ALA A 154 -13.57 -8.52 -3.02
C ALA A 154 -13.00 -9.94 -3.07
N ALA A 155 -12.22 -10.36 -2.07
CA ALA A 155 -11.64 -11.70 -1.99
C ALA A 155 -12.70 -12.80 -1.85
N LEU A 156 -13.85 -12.52 -1.21
CA LEU A 156 -14.95 -13.47 -1.02
C LEU A 156 -15.86 -13.62 -2.23
N LEU A 157 -15.83 -12.65 -3.15
CA LEU A 157 -16.69 -12.63 -4.32
C LEU A 157 -16.04 -13.38 -5.49
N PRO A 158 -16.83 -14.00 -6.39
CA PRO A 158 -16.32 -14.51 -7.65
C PRO A 158 -15.60 -13.43 -8.44
N ILE A 159 -14.54 -13.78 -9.16
CA ILE A 159 -13.67 -12.82 -9.87
C ILE A 159 -14.44 -11.81 -10.73
N ASN A 160 -15.52 -12.24 -11.40
CA ASN A 160 -16.36 -11.40 -12.25
C ASN A 160 -16.96 -10.19 -11.52
N LEU A 161 -17.21 -10.29 -10.20
CA LEU A 161 -17.71 -9.19 -9.37
C LEU A 161 -16.60 -8.61 -8.49
N GLY A 162 -15.78 -9.48 -7.89
CA GLY A 162 -14.71 -9.11 -6.97
C GLY A 162 -13.74 -8.11 -7.57
N ILE A 163 -13.41 -8.23 -8.86
CA ILE A 163 -12.49 -7.32 -9.53
C ILE A 163 -13.00 -5.86 -9.57
N TYR A 164 -14.31 -5.65 -9.73
CA TYR A 164 -14.90 -4.31 -9.72
C TYR A 164 -14.90 -3.73 -8.30
N VAL A 165 -15.25 -4.55 -7.32
CA VAL A 165 -15.19 -4.17 -5.90
C VAL A 165 -13.75 -3.79 -5.52
N PHE A 166 -12.76 -4.59 -5.90
CA PHE A 166 -11.35 -4.31 -5.65
C PHE A 166 -10.91 -2.97 -6.25
N ARG A 167 -11.16 -2.74 -7.54
CA ARG A 167 -10.77 -1.49 -8.23
C ARG A 167 -11.42 -0.25 -7.63
N SER A 168 -12.67 -0.37 -7.19
CA SER A 168 -13.39 0.74 -6.56
C SER A 168 -12.71 1.26 -5.28
N GLN A 169 -11.91 0.42 -4.59
CA GLN A 169 -11.21 0.84 -3.35
C GLN A 169 -10.05 1.80 -3.60
N TYR A 170 -9.56 1.89 -4.84
CA TYR A 170 -8.42 2.73 -5.19
C TYR A 170 -8.82 3.98 -5.98
N LEU A 171 -10.09 4.08 -6.42
CA LEU A 171 -10.67 5.29 -7.02
C LEU A 171 -10.69 6.51 -6.08
N PRO A 172 -11.06 6.40 -4.79
CA PRO A 172 -11.22 7.54 -3.87
C PRO A 172 -9.93 8.32 -3.62
N TYR A 173 -8.77 7.72 -3.86
CA TYR A 173 -7.47 8.33 -3.58
C TYR A 173 -7.12 9.42 -4.58
N LEU A 174 -7.58 9.30 -5.83
CA LEU A 174 -7.48 10.38 -6.81
C LEU A 174 -8.33 11.59 -6.40
N TYR A 175 -9.42 11.36 -5.65
CA TYR A 175 -10.35 12.41 -5.22
C TYR A 175 -9.89 13.11 -3.92
N TYR A 176 -9.28 12.38 -2.99
CA TYR A 176 -8.80 12.94 -1.72
C TYR A 176 -7.57 13.84 -1.89
N ALA A 177 -6.66 13.52 -2.82
CA ALA A 177 -5.50 14.36 -3.15
C ALA A 177 -5.92 15.71 -3.77
N HIS A 178 -7.04 15.77 -4.49
CA HIS A 178 -7.49 17.01 -5.13
C HIS A 178 -8.08 18.03 -4.14
N ASN A 179 -8.72 17.58 -3.06
CA ASN A 179 -9.52 18.42 -2.15
C ASN A 179 -8.78 18.92 -0.91
N HIS A 180 -7.53 18.52 -0.69
CA HIS A 180 -6.74 18.93 0.49
C HIS A 180 -5.56 19.86 0.18
N ASP A 181 -5.32 20.16 -1.11
CA ASP A 181 -4.34 21.16 -1.59
C ASP A 181 -5.00 22.50 -1.99
N SER A 182 -6.27 22.72 -1.64
CA SER A 182 -7.04 23.94 -1.92
C SER A 182 -7.46 24.67 -0.66
#